data_AF-A0A392Q7C6-F1
#
_entry.id   AF-A0A392Q7C6-F1
#
_cell.length_a   1.000
_cell.length_b   1.000
_cell.length_c   1.000
_cell.angle_alpha   90.00
_cell.angle_beta   90.00
_cell.angle_gamma   90.00
#
_symmetry.space_group_name_H-M   'P 1'
#
loop_
_entity.id
_entity.type
_entity.pdbx_description
1 polymer ?
#
loop_
_entity_poly.entity_id
_entity_poly.type
_entity_poly.pdbx_seq_one_letter_code
_entity_poly.pdbx_strand_id
1 'polypeptide(L)'
;MDNKSWKAVIKGWTHPIVTAEDGTISLKPEAEWTDVEDNEALGNSKALNAIFNGVDKNMFRLINTCTEANEAWEILKTVHEGTFKV
;
A
#
# COMPACT_ATOMS: atom_id res chain seq x y z
N MET A 1 -0.65 15.08 -2.12
CA MET A 1 -0.20 13.79 -2.68
C MET A 1 0.29 14.05 -4.10
N ASP A 2 1.49 13.58 -4.46
CA ASP A 2 2.03 13.73 -5.82
C ASP A 2 1.56 12.60 -6.75
N ASN A 3 1.76 12.76 -8.06
CA ASN A 3 1.33 11.81 -9.09
C ASN A 3 1.93 10.40 -8.90
N LYS A 4 3.18 10.29 -8.44
CA LYS A 4 3.84 9.00 -8.24
C LYS A 4 3.22 8.24 -7.06
N SER A 5 2.94 8.96 -5.98
CA SER A 5 2.25 8.42 -4.81
C SER A 5 0.83 7.97 -5.16
N TRP A 6 0.09 8.77 -5.96
CA TRP A 6 -1.23 8.37 -6.44
C TRP A 6 -1.20 7.11 -7.31
N LYS A 7 -0.19 6.95 -8.17
CA LYS A 7 -0.01 5.72 -8.95
C LYS A 7 0.15 4.48 -8.07
N ALA A 8 0.78 4.58 -6.90
CA ALA A 8 0.88 3.45 -5.96
C ALA A 8 -0.48 3.02 -5.42
N VAL A 9 -1.39 3.98 -5.19
CA VAL A 9 -2.78 3.70 -4.80
C VAL A 9 -3.53 2.95 -5.90
N ILE A 10 -3.32 3.29 -7.17
CA ILE A 10 -4.06 2.68 -8.29
C ILE A 10 -3.46 1.35 -8.76
N LYS A 11 -2.13 1.29 -8.92
CA LYS A 11 -1.42 0.10 -9.41
C LYS A 11 -1.39 -1.01 -8.36
N GLY A 12 -1.42 -0.65 -7.08
CA GLY A 12 -1.03 -1.55 -5.99
C GLY A 12 0.49 -1.63 -5.94
N TRP A 13 1.06 -1.27 -4.80
CA TRP A 13 2.44 -1.61 -4.50
C TRP A 13 2.44 -2.92 -3.75
N THR A 14 3.31 -3.85 -4.14
CA THR A 14 3.55 -5.08 -3.41
C THR A 14 4.98 -5.10 -2.93
N HIS A 15 5.20 -5.64 -1.74
CA HIS A 15 6.55 -5.76 -1.18
C HIS A 15 7.44 -6.57 -2.14
N PRO A 16 8.67 -6.09 -2.47
CA PRO A 16 9.63 -6.86 -3.24
C PRO A 16 9.90 -8.24 -2.64
N ILE A 17 9.95 -9.26 -3.48
CA ILE A 17 10.24 -10.65 -3.08
C ILE A 17 11.54 -11.13 -3.71
N VAL A 18 12.14 -12.12 -3.06
CA VAL A 18 13.28 -12.87 -3.60
C VAL A 18 12.92 -14.35 -3.62
N THR A 19 13.33 -15.03 -4.69
CA THR A 19 13.18 -16.48 -4.83
C THR A 19 14.57 -17.10 -4.73
N ALA A 20 14.78 -17.95 -3.72
CA ALA A 20 16.02 -18.69 -3.55
C ALA A 20 16.18 -19.79 -4.60
N GLU A 21 17.39 -20.34 -4.74
CA GLU A 21 17.69 -21.41 -5.70
C GLU A 21 16.87 -22.69 -5.46
N ASP A 22 16.46 -22.94 -4.21
CA ASP A 22 15.60 -24.08 -3.84
C ASP A 22 14.11 -23.82 -4.10
N GLY A 23 13.75 -22.66 -4.65
CA GLY A 23 12.39 -22.25 -4.95
C GLY A 23 11.65 -21.58 -3.78
N THR A 24 12.27 -21.42 -2.62
CA THR A 24 11.68 -20.72 -1.47
C THR A 24 11.48 -19.24 -1.79
N ILE A 25 10.28 -18.71 -1.55
CA ILE A 25 9.94 -17.29 -1.72
C ILE A 25 9.93 -16.61 -0.37
N SER A 26 10.64 -15.48 -0.26
CA SER A 26 10.64 -14.63 0.93
C SER A 26 10.60 -13.14 0.56
N LEU A 27 10.30 -12.29 1.55
CA LEU A 27 10.40 -10.84 1.37
C LEU A 27 11.86 -10.45 1.18
N LYS A 28 12.14 -9.69 0.12
CA LYS A 28 13.47 -9.19 -0.16
C LYS A 28 13.85 -8.14 0.89
N PRO A 29 15.01 -8.25 1.56
CA PRO A 29 15.46 -7.23 2.52
C PRO A 29 15.58 -5.84 1.88
N GLU A 30 15.20 -4.78 2.61
CA GLU A 30 15.23 -3.39 2.10
C GLU A 30 16.62 -2.98 1.59
N ALA A 31 17.68 -3.46 2.22
CA ALA A 31 19.07 -3.19 1.81
C ALA A 31 19.42 -3.71 0.40
N GLU A 32 18.64 -4.66 -0.13
CA GLU A 32 18.82 -5.26 -1.45
C GLU A 32 17.85 -4.72 -2.49
N TRP A 33 16.99 -3.76 -2.12
CA TRP A 33 16.06 -3.15 -3.04
C TRP A 33 16.81 -2.37 -4.11
N THR A 34 16.35 -2.52 -5.35
CA THR A 34 16.78 -1.67 -6.46
C THR A 34 16.24 -0.25 -6.28
N ASP A 35 16.87 0.72 -6.94
CA ASP A 35 16.38 2.11 -6.95
C ASP A 35 14.90 2.19 -7.36
N VAL A 36 14.45 1.32 -8.29
CA VAL A 36 13.05 1.29 -8.73
C VAL A 36 12.13 0.81 -7.63
N GLU A 37 12.48 -0.30 -6.96
CA GLU A 37 11.70 -0.88 -5.85
C GLU A 37 11.60 0.09 -4.68
N ASP A 38 12.70 0.73 -4.29
CA ASP A 38 12.74 1.76 -3.25
C ASP A 38 11.85 2.95 -3.61
N ASN A 39 11.94 3.40 -4.88
CA ASN A 39 11.13 4.49 -5.39
C ASN A 39 9.63 4.18 -5.39
N GLU A 40 9.23 2.94 -5.66
CA GLU A 40 7.83 2.49 -5.60
C GLU A 40 7.37 2.37 -4.14
N ALA A 41 8.19 1.81 -3.25
CA ALA A 41 7.91 1.73 -1.81
C ALA A 41 7.73 3.12 -1.18
N LEU A 42 8.59 4.08 -1.53
CA LEU A 42 8.44 5.48 -1.11
C LEU A 42 7.11 6.08 -1.58
N GLY A 43 6.67 5.76 -2.80
CA GLY A 43 5.37 6.19 -3.32
C GLY A 43 4.22 5.62 -2.48
N ASN A 44 4.28 4.34 -2.13
CA ASN A 44 3.33 3.68 -1.25
C ASN A 44 3.27 4.33 0.14
N SER A 45 4.42 4.52 0.80
CA SER A 45 4.48 5.13 2.13
C SER A 45 3.92 6.56 2.15
N LYS A 46 4.24 7.37 1.13
CA LYS A 46 3.69 8.72 1.01
C LYS A 46 2.18 8.72 0.82
N ALA A 47 1.66 7.79 0.02
CA ALA A 47 0.23 7.65 -0.20
C ALA A 47 -0.49 7.19 1.08
N LEU A 48 0.02 6.16 1.77
CA LEU A 48 -0.51 5.71 3.05
C LEU A 48 -0.56 6.84 4.08
N ASN A 49 0.55 7.58 4.22
CA ASN A 49 0.59 8.70 5.15
C ASN A 49 -0.45 9.78 4.79
N ALA A 50 -0.64 10.08 3.50
CA ALA A 50 -1.67 11.01 3.06
C ALA A 50 -3.09 10.50 3.36
N ILE A 51 -3.35 9.21 3.16
CA ILE A 51 -4.64 8.58 3.46
C ILE A 51 -4.90 8.62 4.97
N PHE A 52 -3.95 8.18 5.80
CA PHE A 52 -4.07 8.13 7.26
C PHE A 52 -4.35 9.48 7.90
N ASN A 53 -3.67 10.54 7.41
CA ASN A 53 -3.89 11.90 7.90
C ASN A 53 -5.13 12.57 7.26
N GLY A 54 -5.69 11.99 6.19
CA GLY A 54 -6.82 12.57 5.45
C GLY A 54 -8.19 12.09 5.92
N VAL A 55 -8.27 11.11 6.80
CA VAL A 55 -9.52 10.50 7.28
C VAL A 55 -9.80 10.81 8.75
N ASP A 56 -11.05 10.66 9.19
CA ASP A 56 -11.38 10.80 10.61
C ASP A 56 -10.92 9.59 11.45
N LYS A 57 -11.04 9.72 12.77
CA LYS A 57 -10.57 8.70 13.73
C LYS A 57 -11.22 7.33 13.55
N ASN A 58 -12.50 7.26 13.16
CA ASN A 58 -13.18 5.99 12.98
C ASN A 58 -12.69 5.30 11.72
N MET A 59 -12.57 6.04 10.62
CA MET A 59 -12.00 5.53 9.36
C MET A 59 -10.54 5.15 9.52
N PHE A 60 -9.73 5.95 10.21
CA PHE A 60 -8.33 5.62 10.50
C PHE A 60 -8.21 4.28 11.24
N ARG A 61 -9.06 4.00 12.23
CA ARG A 61 -9.06 2.72 12.95
C ARG A 61 -9.34 1.50 12.07
N LEU A 62 -9.98 1.68 10.91
CA LEU A 62 -10.25 0.58 9.97
C LEU A 62 -9.02 0.24 9.11
N ILE A 63 -8.15 1.22 8.86
CA ILE A 63 -7.05 1.09 7.89
C ILE A 63 -5.66 1.19 8.54
N ASN A 64 -5.56 1.43 9.85
CA ASN A 64 -4.28 1.72 10.51
C ASN A 64 -3.28 0.55 10.49
N THR A 65 -3.72 -0.67 10.18
CA THR A 65 -2.86 -1.85 10.00
C THR A 65 -2.44 -2.06 8.56
N CYS A 66 -3.00 -1.32 7.59
CA CYS A 66 -2.66 -1.47 6.18
C CYS A 66 -1.22 -1.03 5.92
N THR A 67 -0.47 -1.88 5.23
CA THR A 67 0.89 -1.60 4.76
C THR A 67 0.91 -1.21 3.28
N GLU A 68 -0.23 -1.30 2.59
CA GLU A 68 -0.39 -0.95 1.19
C GLU A 68 -1.44 0.17 1.04
N ALA A 69 -1.07 1.24 0.34
CA ALA A 69 -1.95 2.39 0.12
C ALA A 69 -3.19 2.02 -0.70
N ASN A 70 -3.02 1.07 -1.62
CA ASN A 70 -4.12 0.51 -2.39
C ASN A 70 -5.13 -0.19 -1.47
N GLU A 71 -4.69 -1.08 -0.59
CA GLU A 71 -5.57 -1.76 0.36
C GLU A 71 -6.36 -0.78 1.24
N ALA A 72 -5.66 0.19 1.83
CA ALA A 72 -6.30 1.23 2.65
C ALA A 72 -7.37 2.00 1.85
N TRP A 73 -7.08 2.33 0.59
CA TRP A 73 -8.02 3.01 -0.30
C TRP A 73 -9.24 2.15 -0.65
N GLU A 74 -9.05 0.86 -0.96
CA GLU A 74 -10.13 -0.07 -1.26
C GLU A 74 -11.08 -0.27 -0.06
N ILE A 75 -10.54 -0.36 1.16
CA ILE A 75 -11.35 -0.41 2.39
C ILE A 75 -12.20 0.86 2.52
N LEU A 76 -11.59 2.04 2.35
CA LEU A 76 -12.32 3.31 2.47
C LEU A 76 -13.45 3.45 1.44
N LYS A 77 -13.21 3.05 0.18
CA LYS A 77 -14.27 3.01 -0.84
C LYS A 77 -15.41 2.10 -0.42
N THR A 78 -15.09 0.88 0.01
CA THR A 78 -16.08 -0.12 0.41
C THR A 78 -16.97 0.37 1.56
N VAL A 79 -16.38 1.09 2.52
CA VAL A 79 -17.11 1.67 3.65
C VAL A 79 -17.99 2.85 3.21
N HIS A 80 -17.52 3.68 2.28
CA HIS A 80 -18.26 4.86 1.82
C HIS A 80 -19.39 4.53 0.83
N GLU A 81 -19.14 3.59 -0.07
CA GLU A 81 -20.12 3.14 -1.07
C GLU A 81 -21.18 2.21 -0.46
N GLY A 82 -20.99 1.81 0.81
CA GLY A 82 -21.80 0.81 1.48
C GLY A 82 -21.45 -0.58 0.95
N THR A 83 -21.51 -1.59 1.82
CA THR A 83 -21.43 -2.98 1.38
C THR A 83 -22.55 -3.28 0.38
N PHE A 84 -22.26 -3.22 -0.92
CA PHE A 84 -23.04 -3.95 -1.92
C PHE A 84 -22.77 -5.44 -1.73
N LYS A 85 -23.36 -6.01 -0.70
CA LYS A 85 -23.81 -7.40 -0.76
C LYS A 85 -25.26 -7.35 -1.25
N VAL A 86 -25.43 -7.48 -2.56
CA VAL A 86 -26.65 -8.01 -3.18
C VAL A 86 -26.27 -9.33 -3.81
#